data_AF-A6Q9C5-F1
#
_entry.id   AF-A6Q9C5-F1
#
_cell.length_a   1.000
_cell.length_b   1.000
_cell.length_c   1.000
_cell.angle_alpha   90.00
_cell.angle_beta   90.00
_cell.angle_gamma   90.00
#
_symmetry.space_group_name_H-M   'P 1'
#
loop_
_entity.id
_entity.type
_entity.pdbx_description
1 polymer ?
#
loop_
_entity_poly.entity_id
_entity_poly.type
_entity_poly.pdbx_seq_one_letter_code
_entity_poly.pdbx_strand_id
1 'polypeptide(L)'
;MDQQNKSYLENIAKKETFSEEEKQFILDRLNNERLERQKFQELVKSYKKQYTDEDKDRILKELNDKRIREEHSKEMKRIRFLNKEVYKFGNKTFFKLKDMEREYYLEVETCENFTSRPSIVPLYYRTFGEMKKRDVLLKIEQHSDKIFISKDAIRVYFKPFALEDAHSPRQ
;
A
#
# COMPACT_ATOMS: atom_id res chain seq x y z
N MET A 1 -27.18 10.80 29.36
CA MET A 1 -27.54 12.23 29.27
C MET A 1 -29.05 12.30 29.12
N ASP A 2 -29.73 12.53 30.24
CA ASP A 2 -31.16 12.28 30.40
C ASP A 2 -32.02 13.27 29.62
N GLN A 3 -33.12 12.77 29.03
CA GLN A 3 -34.06 13.55 28.21
C GLN A 3 -34.64 14.78 28.96
N GLN A 4 -34.70 14.72 30.30
CA GLN A 4 -35.10 15.83 31.16
C GLN A 4 -34.14 17.03 31.11
N ASN A 5 -32.82 16.80 31.10
CA ASN A 5 -31.83 17.88 31.01
C ASN A 5 -31.90 18.59 29.65
N LYS A 6 -32.27 17.88 28.59
CA LYS A 6 -32.39 18.44 27.24
C LYS A 6 -33.59 19.38 27.12
N SER A 7 -34.74 18.97 27.66
CA SER A 7 -35.96 19.79 27.75
C SER A 7 -35.76 21.04 28.61
N TYR A 8 -35.01 20.94 29.70
CA TYR A 8 -34.73 22.07 30.59
C TYR A 8 -33.85 23.14 29.90
N LEU A 9 -32.86 22.71 29.11
CA LEU A 9 -31.98 23.60 28.34
C LEU A 9 -32.71 24.36 27.22
N GLU A 10 -33.67 23.71 26.56
CA GLU A 10 -34.47 24.34 25.51
C GLU A 10 -35.37 25.46 26.04
N ASN A 11 -35.76 25.39 27.33
CA ASN A 11 -36.53 26.43 28.00
C ASN A 11 -35.66 27.58 28.51
N ILE A 12 -34.45 27.29 28.99
CA ILE A 12 -33.46 28.31 29.39
C ILE A 12 -33.03 29.14 28.18
N ALA A 13 -32.75 28.50 27.04
CA ALA A 13 -32.26 29.18 25.84
C ALA A 13 -33.21 30.25 25.25
N LYS A 14 -34.49 30.24 25.65
CA LYS A 14 -35.53 31.16 25.17
C LYS A 14 -35.80 32.34 26.12
N LYS A 15 -35.14 32.40 27.28
CA LYS A 15 -35.33 33.46 28.29
C LYS A 15 -34.22 34.51 28.22
N GLU A 16 -34.58 35.78 28.32
CA GLU A 16 -33.62 36.90 28.42
C GLU A 16 -33.14 37.16 29.86
N THR A 17 -33.92 36.74 30.86
CA THR A 17 -33.58 36.85 32.28
C THR A 17 -33.60 35.47 32.97
N PHE A 18 -32.52 35.17 33.68
CA PHE A 18 -32.31 33.90 34.37
C PHE A 18 -32.49 34.06 35.88
N SER A 19 -33.16 33.10 36.50
CA SER A 19 -33.21 32.97 37.97
C SER A 19 -31.83 32.63 38.55
N GLU A 20 -31.64 32.82 39.85
CA GLU A 20 -30.35 32.53 40.52
C GLU A 20 -29.95 31.05 40.41
N GLU A 21 -30.92 30.14 40.51
CA GLU A 21 -30.71 28.69 40.34
C GLU A 21 -30.30 28.33 38.91
N GLU A 22 -30.96 28.93 37.90
CA GLU A 22 -30.61 28.73 36.48
C GLU A 22 -29.21 29.28 36.18
N LYS A 23 -28.82 30.42 36.77
CA LYS A 23 -27.46 30.96 36.63
C LYS A 23 -26.40 30.03 37.21
N GLN A 24 -26.66 29.47 38.39
CA GLN A 24 -25.72 28.55 39.04
C GLN A 24 -25.55 27.27 38.22
N PHE A 25 -26.64 26.72 37.69
CA PHE A 25 -26.61 25.58 36.77
C PHE A 25 -25.82 25.87 35.48
N ILE A 26 -26.01 27.04 34.87
CA ILE A 26 -25.26 27.46 33.68
C ILE A 26 -23.77 27.60 33.99
N LEU A 27 -23.42 28.23 35.12
CA LEU A 27 -22.03 28.43 35.54
C LEU A 27 -21.32 27.10 35.82
N ASP A 28 -21.96 26.17 36.52
CA ASP A 28 -21.40 24.86 36.82
C ASP A 28 -21.14 24.07 35.54
N ARG A 29 -22.08 24.12 34.59
CA ARG A 29 -21.90 23.48 33.29
C ARG A 29 -20.76 24.11 32.49
N LEU A 30 -20.70 25.44 32.40
CA LEU A 30 -19.62 26.13 31.69
C LEU A 30 -18.25 25.85 32.32
N ASN A 31 -18.19 25.72 33.64
CA ASN A 31 -16.97 25.35 34.34
C ASN A 31 -16.56 23.89 34.05
N ASN A 32 -17.53 22.96 34.02
CA ASN A 32 -17.28 21.57 33.62
C ASN A 32 -16.79 21.48 32.17
N GLU A 33 -17.43 22.18 31.23
CA GLU A 33 -16.97 22.25 29.84
C GLU A 33 -15.57 22.89 29.73
N ARG A 34 -15.26 23.90 30.55
CA ARG A 34 -13.92 24.51 30.62
C ARG A 34 -12.87 23.50 31.12
N LEU A 35 -13.19 22.75 32.18
CA LEU A 35 -12.31 21.73 32.76
C LEU A 35 -12.05 20.57 31.79
N GLU A 36 -13.08 20.12 31.06
CA GLU A 36 -12.92 19.11 30.01
C GLU A 36 -12.01 19.58 28.87
N ARG A 37 -12.19 20.83 28.41
CA ARG A 37 -11.32 21.43 27.38
C ARG A 37 -9.86 21.55 27.85
N GLN A 38 -9.64 21.90 29.12
CA GLN A 38 -8.29 21.97 29.71
C GLN A 38 -7.64 20.58 29.76
N LYS A 39 -8.35 19.56 30.26
CA LYS A 39 -7.86 18.17 30.26
C LYS A 39 -7.52 17.68 28.85
N PHE A 40 -8.35 17.99 27.85
CA PHE A 40 -8.07 17.62 26.46
C PHE A 40 -6.84 18.35 25.91
N GLN A 41 -6.66 19.63 26.21
CA GLN A 41 -5.46 20.38 25.82
C GLN A 41 -4.19 19.87 26.52
N GLU A 42 -4.26 19.48 27.79
CA GLU A 42 -3.16 18.86 28.52
C GLU A 42 -2.79 17.49 27.94
N LEU A 43 -3.81 16.67 27.60
CA LEU A 43 -3.60 15.41 26.89
C LEU A 43 -2.93 15.66 25.52
N VAL A 44 -3.42 16.59 24.71
CA VAL A 44 -2.82 16.94 23.41
C VAL A 44 -1.39 17.48 23.56
N LYS A 45 -1.11 18.26 24.60
CA LYS A 45 0.25 18.70 24.94
C LYS A 45 1.14 17.52 25.36
N SER A 46 0.60 16.52 26.07
CA SER A 46 1.30 15.28 26.41
C SER A 46 1.57 14.40 25.18
N TYR A 47 0.70 14.43 24.16
CA TYR A 47 0.90 13.75 22.88
C TYR A 47 1.95 14.41 21.98
N LYS A 48 2.27 15.70 22.19
CA LYS A 48 3.55 16.26 21.72
C LYS A 48 4.67 15.73 22.60
N LYS A 49 4.97 14.43 22.47
CA LYS A 49 6.23 13.87 22.97
C LYS A 49 7.35 14.75 22.42
N GLN A 50 8.05 15.45 23.28
CA GLN A 50 9.33 16.03 22.93
C GLN A 50 10.23 14.85 22.60
N TYR A 51 10.42 14.58 21.31
CA TYR A 51 11.34 13.53 20.87
C TYR A 51 12.70 13.84 21.46
N THR A 52 13.27 12.86 22.17
CA THR A 52 14.68 12.93 22.57
C THR A 52 15.54 12.95 21.30
N ASP A 53 16.79 13.40 21.40
CA ASP A 53 17.67 13.43 20.24
C ASP A 53 17.92 12.00 19.69
N GLU A 54 17.96 10.99 20.57
CA GLU A 54 17.99 9.57 20.18
C GLU A 54 16.73 9.13 19.41
N ASP A 55 15.54 9.59 19.81
CA ASP A 55 14.29 9.29 19.10
C ASP A 55 14.31 9.92 17.71
N LYS A 56 14.82 11.16 17.57
CA LYS A 56 14.95 11.84 16.28
C LYS A 56 15.91 11.08 15.37
N ASP A 57 17.06 10.66 15.88
CA ASP A 57 18.05 9.90 15.11
C ASP A 57 17.49 8.54 14.64
N ARG A 58 16.75 7.84 15.51
CA ARG A 58 16.06 6.60 15.13
C ARG A 58 15.03 6.86 14.03
N ILE A 59 14.21 7.89 14.18
CA ILE A 59 13.18 8.26 13.18
C ILE A 59 13.85 8.63 11.84
N LEU A 60 14.92 9.44 11.87
CA LEU A 60 15.65 9.83 10.67
C LEU A 60 16.26 8.61 9.96
N LYS A 61 16.82 7.68 10.71
CA LYS A 61 17.35 6.42 10.17
C LYS A 61 16.25 5.58 9.52
N GLU A 62 15.11 5.40 10.19
CA GLU A 62 13.97 4.66 9.63
C GLU A 62 13.44 5.29 8.34
N LEU A 63 13.35 6.62 8.28
CA LEU A 63 12.94 7.36 7.09
C LEU A 63 13.95 7.19 5.94
N ASN A 64 15.25 7.25 6.25
CA ASN A 64 16.30 7.06 5.27
C ASN A 64 16.32 5.62 4.72
N ASP A 65 16.18 4.61 5.60
CA ASP A 65 16.10 3.20 5.21
C ASP A 65 14.84 2.93 4.36
N LYS A 66 13.74 3.62 4.64
CA LYS A 66 12.54 3.56 3.80
C LYS A 66 12.80 4.15 2.41
N ARG A 67 13.42 5.33 2.33
CA ARG A 67 13.80 5.96 1.04
C ARG A 67 14.68 5.04 0.20
N ILE A 68 15.74 4.49 0.78
CA ILE A 68 16.68 3.60 0.08
C ILE A 68 15.95 2.35 -0.46
N ARG A 69 15.05 1.75 0.33
CA ARG A 69 14.26 0.60 -0.11
C ARG A 69 13.33 0.92 -1.28
N GLU A 70 12.71 2.09 -1.26
CA GLU A 70 11.82 2.55 -2.33
C GLU A 70 12.59 2.82 -3.63
N GLU A 71 13.75 3.48 -3.55
CA GLU A 71 14.65 3.71 -4.69
C GLU A 71 15.12 2.40 -5.30
N HIS A 72 15.65 1.49 -4.47
CA HIS A 72 16.08 0.17 -4.91
C HIS A 72 14.94 -0.62 -5.57
N SER A 73 13.73 -0.56 -5.01
CA SER A 73 12.56 -1.26 -5.59
C SER A 73 12.17 -0.70 -6.97
N LYS A 74 12.26 0.62 -7.16
CA LYS A 74 12.02 1.27 -8.46
C LYS A 74 13.09 0.88 -9.47
N GLU A 75 14.35 0.89 -9.07
CA GLU A 75 15.47 0.49 -9.91
C GLU A 75 15.35 -0.97 -10.34
N MET A 76 15.03 -1.88 -9.42
CA MET A 76 14.82 -3.28 -9.76
C MET A 76 13.63 -3.49 -10.70
N LYS A 77 12.51 -2.78 -10.49
CA LYS A 77 11.38 -2.82 -11.43
C LYS A 77 11.82 -2.36 -12.83
N ARG A 78 12.65 -1.30 -12.90
CA ARG A 78 13.24 -0.82 -14.14
C ARG A 78 14.11 -1.89 -14.78
N ILE A 79 15.07 -2.49 -14.07
CA ILE A 79 15.95 -3.53 -14.62
C ILE A 79 15.16 -4.74 -15.17
N ARG A 80 14.09 -5.15 -14.48
CA ARG A 80 13.27 -6.31 -14.90
C ARG A 80 12.56 -6.11 -16.22
N PHE A 81 12.02 -4.91 -16.47
CA PHE A 81 11.10 -4.67 -17.60
C PHE A 81 11.63 -3.68 -18.64
N LEU A 82 12.69 -2.94 -18.33
CA LEU A 82 13.35 -2.04 -19.27
C LEU A 82 14.14 -2.84 -20.30
N ASN A 83 14.07 -2.39 -21.56
CA ASN A 83 14.78 -2.98 -22.70
C ASN A 83 14.47 -4.47 -22.90
N LYS A 84 13.25 -4.91 -22.56
CA LYS A 84 12.77 -6.26 -22.86
C LYS A 84 12.03 -6.28 -24.19
N GLU A 85 12.11 -7.41 -24.89
CA GLU A 85 11.43 -7.58 -26.17
C GLU A 85 9.92 -7.68 -25.97
N VAL A 86 9.16 -6.83 -26.68
CA VAL A 86 7.71 -6.78 -26.60
C VAL A 86 7.11 -7.44 -27.83
N TYR A 87 6.43 -8.56 -27.60
CA TYR A 87 5.68 -9.29 -28.62
C TYR A 87 4.25 -8.79 -28.67
N LYS A 88 3.71 -8.60 -29.88
CA LYS A 88 2.31 -8.23 -30.08
C LYS A 88 1.54 -9.38 -30.69
N PHE A 89 0.49 -9.83 -29.99
CA PHE A 89 -0.44 -10.84 -30.49
C PHE A 89 -1.86 -10.26 -30.43
N GLY A 90 -2.42 -9.96 -31.60
CA GLY A 90 -3.70 -9.25 -31.71
C GLY A 90 -3.62 -7.86 -31.06
N ASN A 91 -4.51 -7.61 -30.09
CA ASN A 91 -4.58 -6.34 -29.36
C ASN A 91 -3.76 -6.32 -28.07
N LYS A 92 -3.12 -7.44 -27.69
CA LYS A 92 -2.37 -7.57 -26.43
C LYS A 92 -0.86 -7.59 -26.67
N THR A 93 -0.11 -7.11 -25.69
CA THR A 93 1.35 -7.09 -25.68
C THR A 93 1.90 -8.02 -24.60
N PHE A 94 3.02 -8.66 -24.91
CA PHE A 94 3.59 -9.71 -24.07
C PHE A 94 5.11 -9.63 -23.99
N PHE A 95 5.67 -10.02 -22.86
CA PHE A 95 7.08 -10.35 -22.69
C PHE A 95 7.28 -11.87 -22.78
N LYS A 96 8.34 -12.32 -23.45
CA LYS A 96 8.70 -13.74 -23.51
C LYS A 96 9.65 -14.11 -22.37
N LEU A 97 9.42 -15.28 -21.76
CA LEU A 97 10.30 -15.86 -20.74
C LEU A 97 11.42 -16.66 -21.41
N LYS A 98 12.67 -16.43 -20.95
CA LYS A 98 13.85 -17.23 -21.28
C LYS A 98 13.91 -18.50 -20.42
N ASP A 99 14.59 -19.52 -20.93
CA ASP A 99 14.95 -20.75 -20.21
C ASP A 99 13.78 -21.58 -19.66
N MET A 100 12.61 -21.50 -20.29
CA MET A 100 11.50 -22.41 -20.04
C MET A 100 11.43 -23.53 -21.10
N GLU A 101 10.84 -24.68 -20.71
CA GLU A 101 10.61 -25.84 -21.59
C GLU A 101 9.80 -25.51 -22.86
N ARG A 102 8.96 -24.48 -22.80
CA ARG A 102 8.14 -24.00 -23.92
C ARG A 102 8.24 -22.48 -23.98
N GLU A 103 7.88 -21.91 -25.12
CA GLU A 103 7.72 -20.48 -25.27
C GLU A 103 6.52 -20.00 -24.46
N TYR A 104 6.81 -19.44 -23.29
CA TYR A 104 5.84 -18.83 -22.40
C TYR A 104 5.95 -17.31 -22.44
N TYR A 105 4.79 -16.68 -22.32
CA TYR A 105 4.61 -15.25 -22.45
C TYR A 105 3.84 -14.70 -21.24
N LEU A 106 4.24 -13.52 -20.79
CA LEU A 106 3.58 -12.74 -19.75
C LEU A 106 2.97 -11.49 -20.37
N GLU A 107 1.71 -11.22 -20.06
CA GLU A 107 1.05 -10.01 -20.52
C GLU A 107 1.63 -8.77 -19.83
N VAL A 108 1.96 -7.74 -20.61
CA VAL A 108 2.65 -6.53 -20.11
C VAL A 108 1.82 -5.84 -19.02
N GLU A 109 0.50 -5.72 -19.24
CA GLU A 109 -0.43 -5.12 -18.28
C GLU A 109 -0.43 -5.87 -16.93
N THR A 110 -0.26 -7.20 -16.97
CA THR A 110 -0.25 -8.01 -15.74
C THR A 110 1.06 -7.84 -14.96
N CYS A 111 2.16 -7.50 -15.65
CA CYS A 111 3.47 -7.31 -15.03
C CYS A 111 3.53 -6.10 -14.09
N GLU A 112 2.67 -5.10 -14.29
CA GLU A 112 2.61 -3.92 -13.42
C GLU A 112 2.20 -4.27 -11.99
N ASN A 113 1.40 -5.33 -11.83
CA ASN A 113 0.80 -5.79 -10.59
C ASN A 113 1.63 -6.85 -9.84
N PHE A 114 2.85 -7.16 -10.32
CA PHE A 114 3.69 -8.13 -9.64
C PHE A 114 4.18 -7.61 -8.30
N THR A 115 4.08 -8.46 -7.28
CA THR A 115 4.52 -8.16 -5.92
C THR A 115 5.45 -9.25 -5.39
N SER A 116 6.06 -9.01 -4.23
CA SER A 116 6.87 -10.02 -3.56
C SER A 116 6.06 -11.18 -2.98
N ARG A 117 4.76 -10.98 -2.79
CA ARG A 117 3.86 -12.04 -2.37
C ARG A 117 3.48 -12.88 -3.59
N PRO A 118 3.55 -14.22 -3.50
CA PRO A 118 3.04 -15.09 -4.54
C PRO A 118 1.60 -14.76 -4.92
N SER A 119 1.35 -14.58 -6.22
CA SER A 119 0.02 -14.39 -6.79
C SER A 119 -0.21 -15.33 -7.96
N ILE A 120 -1.47 -15.67 -8.22
CA ILE A 120 -1.85 -16.48 -9.37
C ILE A 120 -1.88 -15.57 -10.60
N VAL A 121 -1.07 -15.92 -11.62
CA VAL A 121 -0.89 -15.14 -12.85
C VAL A 121 -1.06 -16.06 -14.06
N PRO A 122 -1.78 -15.63 -15.12
CA PRO A 122 -1.87 -16.39 -16.35
C PRO A 122 -0.56 -16.33 -17.14
N LEU A 123 0.05 -17.48 -17.41
CA LEU A 123 1.10 -17.65 -18.40
C LEU A 123 0.50 -18.08 -19.73
N TYR A 124 0.84 -17.36 -20.79
CA TYR A 124 0.38 -17.65 -22.13
C TYR A 124 1.41 -18.50 -22.87
N TYR A 125 0.96 -19.41 -23.72
CA TYR A 125 1.84 -20.19 -24.61
C TYR A 125 1.14 -20.44 -25.94
N ARG A 126 1.94 -20.55 -27.00
CA ARG A 126 1.43 -20.74 -28.36
C ARG A 126 1.23 -22.23 -28.67
N THR A 127 0.11 -22.54 -29.31
CA THR A 127 -0.14 -23.83 -29.97
C THR A 127 -0.37 -23.61 -31.47
N PHE A 128 -0.62 -24.66 -32.27
CA PHE A 128 -0.69 -24.65 -33.75
C PHE A 128 -1.73 -23.70 -34.40
N GLY A 129 -2.37 -22.82 -33.62
CA GLY A 129 -3.30 -21.80 -34.12
C GLY A 129 -3.79 -20.85 -33.04
N GLU A 130 -3.68 -21.23 -31.76
CA GLU A 130 -4.26 -20.49 -30.65
C GLU A 130 -3.25 -20.20 -29.53
N MET A 131 -3.46 -19.08 -28.85
CA MET A 131 -2.79 -18.75 -27.59
C MET A 131 -3.58 -19.40 -26.44
N LYS A 132 -2.95 -20.33 -25.73
CA LYS A 132 -3.52 -20.94 -24.53
C LYS A 132 -2.94 -20.25 -23.30
N LYS A 133 -3.70 -20.26 -22.20
CA LYS A 133 -3.25 -19.77 -20.90
C LYS A 133 -3.15 -20.90 -19.88
N ARG A 134 -2.24 -20.76 -18.93
CA ARG A 134 -2.08 -21.63 -17.78
C ARG A 134 -1.83 -20.77 -16.55
N ASP A 135 -2.61 -20.98 -15.51
CA ASP A 135 -2.42 -20.26 -14.26
C ASP A 135 -1.25 -20.85 -13.47
N VAL A 136 -0.39 -19.98 -12.96
CA VAL A 136 0.79 -20.34 -12.17
C VAL A 136 0.94 -19.40 -10.97
N LEU A 137 1.67 -19.84 -9.96
CA LEU A 137 2.10 -18.94 -8.89
C LEU A 137 3.35 -18.19 -9.33
N LEU A 138 3.32 -16.86 -9.22
CA LEU A 138 4.42 -15.98 -9.57
C LEU A 138 4.72 -15.05 -8.40
N LYS A 139 6.02 -14.82 -8.15
CA LYS A 139 6.49 -13.75 -7.26
C LYS A 139 7.72 -13.06 -7.86
N ILE A 140 8.02 -11.87 -7.37
CA ILE A 140 9.29 -11.17 -7.66
C ILE A 140 10.05 -10.94 -6.36
N GLU A 141 11.38 -10.92 -6.39
CA GLU A 141 12.18 -10.66 -5.19
C GLU A 141 12.79 -9.26 -5.24
N GLN A 142 12.85 -8.59 -4.08
CA GLN A 142 13.30 -7.19 -3.99
C GLN A 142 14.71 -6.96 -4.53
N HIS A 143 15.56 -7.98 -4.49
CA HIS A 143 16.97 -7.93 -4.88
C HIS A 143 17.30 -8.82 -6.08
N SER A 144 16.29 -9.28 -6.82
CA SER A 144 16.50 -10.08 -8.03
C SER A 144 15.77 -9.47 -9.22
N ASP A 145 16.45 -9.48 -10.36
CA ASP A 145 15.94 -9.14 -11.68
C ASP A 145 15.14 -10.30 -12.30
N LYS A 146 15.11 -11.47 -11.62
CA LYS A 146 14.40 -12.65 -12.09
C LYS A 146 12.96 -12.67 -11.59
N ILE A 147 12.13 -13.36 -12.37
CA ILE A 147 10.74 -13.67 -12.09
C ILE A 147 10.68 -15.11 -11.59
N PHE A 148 10.09 -15.32 -10.42
CA PHE A 148 10.04 -16.62 -9.78
C PHE A 148 8.69 -17.26 -10.01
N ILE A 149 8.67 -18.42 -10.68
CA ILE A 149 7.44 -19.08 -11.11
C ILE A 149 7.37 -20.50 -10.55
N SER A 150 6.23 -20.87 -9.98
CA SER A 150 5.86 -22.24 -9.59
C SER A 150 4.67 -22.70 -10.42
N LYS A 151 4.83 -23.82 -11.13
CA LYS A 151 3.77 -24.45 -11.96
C LYS A 151 2.71 -25.18 -11.13
N ASP A 152 2.98 -25.44 -9.85
CA ASP A 152 2.12 -26.16 -8.91
C ASP A 152 1.80 -25.24 -7.71
N ALA A 153 0.53 -25.26 -7.29
CA ALA A 153 0.02 -24.52 -6.14
C ALA A 153 0.13 -25.31 -4.83
N ILE A 154 0.27 -26.64 -4.89
CA ILE A 154 0.31 -27.51 -3.71
C ILE A 154 1.75 -27.74 -3.28
N ARG A 155 2.64 -28.15 -4.20
CA ARG A 155 4.09 -28.29 -3.95
C ARG A 155 4.83 -27.10 -4.54
N VAL A 156 4.74 -25.97 -3.84
CA VAL A 156 5.28 -24.70 -4.33
C VAL A 156 6.80 -24.73 -4.38
N TYR A 157 7.36 -24.77 -5.60
CA TYR A 157 8.78 -24.65 -5.86
C TYR A 157 9.01 -23.58 -6.92
N PHE A 158 9.55 -22.44 -6.49
CA PHE A 158 9.80 -21.30 -7.35
C PHE A 158 11.10 -21.46 -8.12
N LYS A 159 10.98 -21.55 -9.45
CA LYS A 159 12.15 -21.49 -10.35
C LYS A 159 12.33 -20.05 -10.85
N PRO A 160 13.57 -19.55 -10.90
CA PRO A 160 13.86 -18.21 -11.41
C PRO A 160 13.94 -18.20 -12.93
N PHE A 161 13.33 -17.20 -13.57
CA PHE A 161 13.33 -17.00 -15.02
C PHE A 161 13.59 -15.52 -15.35
N ALA A 162 14.21 -15.27 -16.50
CA ALA A 162 14.43 -13.91 -17.01
C ALA A 162 13.52 -13.64 -18.20
N LEU A 163 13.28 -12.35 -18.49
CA LEU A 163 12.61 -11.94 -19.72
C LEU A 163 13.61 -11.85 -20.88
N GLU A 164 13.11 -12.02 -22.09
CA GLU A 164 13.91 -11.83 -23.29
C GLU A 164 14.32 -10.37 -23.45
N ASP A 165 15.62 -10.13 -23.68
CA ASP A 165 16.16 -8.79 -23.84
C ASP A 165 15.91 -8.34 -25.28
N ALA A 166 15.52 -7.08 -25.46
CA ALA A 166 15.40 -6.49 -26.78
C ALA A 166 16.77 -6.58 -27.48
N HIS A 167 16.77 -7.05 -28.72
CA HIS A 167 17.99 -7.13 -29.53
C HIS A 167 18.61 -5.73 -29.67
N SER A 168 19.67 -5.44 -28.89
CA SER A 168 20.60 -4.39 -29.27
C SER A 168 21.47 -4.95 -30.39
N PRO A 169 21.46 -4.37 -31.60
CA PRO A 169 22.47 -4.72 -32.59
C PRO A 169 23.83 -4.47 -31.93
N ARG A 170 24.67 -5.52 -31.84
CA ARG A 170 26.04 -5.39 -31.39
C ARG A 170 26.71 -4.32 -32.26
N GLN A 171 27.07 -3.18 -31.67
CA GLN A 171 28.02 -2.24 -32.27
C GLN A 171 29.43 -2.80 -32.11
#